data_AF-A0A2M6GEL7-F1
#
_entry.id   AF-A0A2M6GEL7-F1
#
_cell.length_a   1.000
_cell.length_b   1.000
_cell.length_c   1.000
_cell.angle_alpha   90.00
_cell.angle_beta   90.00
_cell.angle_gamma   90.00
#
_symmetry.space_group_name_H-M   'P 1'
#
loop_
_entity.id
_entity.type
_entity.pdbx_description
1 polymer ?
#
loop_
_entity_poly.entity_id
_entity_poly.type
_entity_poly.pdbx_seq_one_letter_code
_entity_poly.pdbx_strand_id
1 'polypeptide(L)' 'MGIIQVQDYATYAAVSRSKASKLVQTLQSERIKNKKVKIERAN' A
#
# COMPACT_ATOMS: atom_id res chain seq x y z
N MET A 1 -10.32 0.82 -5.83
CA MET A 1 -8.97 1.40 -5.89
C MET A 1 -9.00 2.53 -6.90
N GLY A 2 -8.17 3.54 -6.72
CA GLY A 2 -8.05 4.68 -7.63
C GLY A 2 -6.72 4.65 -8.38
N ILE A 3 -6.15 5.82 -8.64
CA ILE A 3 -4.89 6.01 -9.34
C ILE A 3 -3.77 5.20 -8.67
N ILE A 4 -2.97 4.54 -9.50
CA ILE A 4 -1.73 3.86 -9.09
C ILE A 4 -0.59 4.60 -9.78
N GLN A 5 0.34 5.10 -8.99
CA GLN A 5 1.53 5.78 -9.46
C GLN A 5 2.74 4.92 -9.13
N VAL A 6 3.44 4.48 -10.15
CA VAL A 6 4.66 3.68 -10.04
C VAL A 6 5.86 4.61 -10.21
N GLN A 7 6.78 4.56 -9.25
CA GLN A 7 8.11 5.17 -9.32
C GLN A 7 9.16 4.06 -9.20
N ASP A 8 10.42 4.40 -9.47
CA ASP A 8 11.51 3.40 -9.52
C ASP A 8 11.72 2.66 -8.19
N TYR A 9 11.48 3.32 -7.06
CA TYR A 9 11.69 2.76 -5.72
C TYR A 9 10.43 2.72 -4.83
N ALA A 10 9.32 3.28 -5.30
CA ALA A 10 8.09 3.36 -4.52
C ALA A 10 6.86 3.24 -5.43
N THR A 11 5.75 2.78 -4.88
CA THR A 11 4.47 2.75 -5.59
C THR A 11 3.38 3.27 -4.67
N TYR A 12 2.62 4.22 -5.17
CA TYR A 12 1.50 4.83 -4.46
C TYR A 12 0.19 4.33 -5.08
N ALA A 13 -0.75 3.94 -4.24
CA ALA A 13 -2.06 3.48 -4.70
C ALA A 13 -3.15 4.21 -3.92
N ALA A 14 -4.06 4.87 -4.64
CA ALA A 14 -5.21 5.52 -4.04
C ALA A 14 -6.21 4.46 -3.57
N VAL A 15 -6.57 4.53 -2.28
CA VAL A 15 -7.57 3.65 -1.66
C VAL A 15 -8.64 4.49 -0.97
N SER A 16 -9.84 3.93 -0.82
CA SER A 16 -10.92 4.61 -0.10
C SER A 16 -10.50 4.90 1.34
N ARG A 17 -10.77 6.13 1.83
CA ARG A 17 -10.42 6.57 3.18
C ARG A 17 -10.96 5.63 4.26
N SER A 18 -12.17 5.12 4.10
CA SER A 18 -12.79 4.19 5.05
C SER A 18 -12.08 2.83 5.12
N LYS A 19 -11.37 2.43 4.07
CA LYS A 19 -10.67 1.14 3.98
C LYS A 19 -9.16 1.25 4.22
N ALA A 20 -8.61 2.47 4.20
CA ALA A 20 -7.17 2.71 4.26
C ALA A 20 -6.49 2.13 5.51
N SER A 21 -7.09 2.29 6.70
CA SER A 21 -6.49 1.78 7.95
C SER A 21 -6.40 0.26 7.97
N LYS A 22 -7.51 -0.40 7.64
CA LYS A 22 -7.61 -1.85 7.66
C LYS A 22 -6.67 -2.47 6.62
N LEU A 23 -6.62 -1.89 5.42
CA LEU A 23 -5.69 -2.34 4.37
C LEU A 23 -4.23 -2.24 4.78
N VAL A 24 -3.80 -1.12 5.38
CA VAL A 24 -2.41 -0.97 5.83
C VAL A 24 -2.07 -2.01 6.90
N GLN A 25 -2.95 -2.25 7.88
CA GLN A 25 -2.71 -3.27 8.90
C GLN A 25 -2.63 -4.69 8.33
N THR A 26 -3.52 -5.04 7.40
CA THR A 26 -3.48 -6.37 6.76
C THR A 26 -2.22 -6.55 5.93
N LEU A 27 -1.89 -5.55 5.09
CA LEU A 27 -0.76 -5.63 4.16
C LEU A 27 0.60 -5.54 4.86
N GLN A 28 0.70 -4.98 6.07
CA GLN A 28 1.94 -4.98 6.85
C GLN A 28 2.44 -6.39 7.21
N SER A 29 1.52 -7.34 7.38
CA SER A 29 1.84 -8.73 7.71
C SER A 29 2.02 -9.62 6.48
N GLU A 30 1.56 -9.17 5.31
CA GLU A 30 1.61 -9.93 4.07
C GLU A 30 2.90 -9.69 3.28
N ARG A 31 3.32 -10.71 2.53
CA ARG A 31 4.41 -10.60 1.57
C ARG A 31 3.86 -10.29 0.20
N ILE A 32 4.29 -9.18 -0.39
CA ILE A 32 3.97 -8.85 -1.77
C ILE A 32 5.04 -9.47 -2.66
N LYS A 33 4.64 -10.38 -3.56
CA LYS A 33 5.58 -11.12 -4.44
C LYS A 33 6.72 -11.79 -3.66
N ASN A 34 6.37 -12.45 -2.56
CA ASN A 34 7.30 -13.12 -1.64
C ASN A 34 8.35 -12.21 -0.98
N LYS A 35 8.22 -10.88 -1.11
CA LYS A 35 9.08 -9.89 -0.47
C LYS A 35 8.33 -9.17 0.64
N LYS A 36 9.03 -8.90 1.75
CA LYS A 36 8.51 -8.00 2.79
C LYS A 36 8.70 -6.57 2.30
N VAL A 37 7.61 -5.85 2.12
CA VAL A 37 7.61 -4.47 1.63
C VAL A 37 7.12 -3.57 2.74
N LYS A 38 7.75 -2.41 2.92
CA LYS A 38 7.29 -1.40 3.88
C LYS A 38 6.07 -0.69 3.27
N ILE A 39 4.95 -0.69 4.00
CA ILE A 39 3.69 -0.09 3.55
C ILE A 39 3.27 0.94 4.58
N GLU A 40 3.10 2.18 4.12
CA GLU A 40 2.75 3.32 4.95
C GLU A 40 1.72 4.18 4.22
N ARG A 41 1.02 5.03 4.98
CA ARG A 41 0.16 6.05 4.38
C ARG A 41 1.04 7.16 3.85
N ALA A 42 0.83 7.54 2.59
CA ALA A 42 1.38 8.79 2.07
C ALA A 42 0.65 9.95 2.74
N ASN A 43 1.42 10.87 3.34
CA ASN A 43 0.93 12.16 3.86
C ASN A 43 0.87 13.19 2.73
#